data_AF-A0A7V3G737-F1
#
_entry.id   AF-A0A7V3G737-F1
#
_cell.length_a   1.000
_cell.length_b   1.000
_cell.length_c   1.000
_cell.angle_alpha   90.00
_cell.angle_beta   90.00
_cell.angle_gamma   90.00
#
_symmetry.space_group_name_H-M   'P 1'
#
loop_
_entity.id
_entity.type
_entity.pdbx_description
1 polymer ?
#
loop_
_entity_poly.entity_id
_entity_poly.type
_entity_poly.pdbx_seq_one_letter_code
_entity_poly.pdbx_strand_id
1 'polypeptide(L)'
;MPILSPDTLWGGTYTDADLEEARAAFSRNDIKGGELSSILYTAAGKKRAEGGFREYTALLTEAVAVSDAHAIVTGEHMSVEELDVWQKILQEAGRLDEAEETLVFAISKVDDETPLHLRALLALGRADLALKRGEQEEAKEAIEEIETYLEDPSLDRRQAIRLYRGLVRFYRQTGDVSKTDRAREEAEKLIAETGALDQKPKLERDLSA
;
A
#
# COMPACT_ATOMS: atom_id res chain seq x y z
N MET A 1 -25.57 -1.13 6.82
CA MET A 1 -24.83 -0.77 5.58
C MET A 1 -23.39 -1.11 5.84
N PRO A 2 -22.67 -1.81 4.94
CA PRO A 2 -21.23 -1.93 5.09
C PRO A 2 -20.67 -0.50 5.09
N ILE A 3 -19.95 -0.15 6.16
CA ILE A 3 -19.42 1.21 6.36
C ILE A 3 -18.30 1.51 5.34
N LEU A 4 -17.80 0.50 4.64
CA LEU A 4 -16.67 0.61 3.72
C LEU A 4 -16.97 -0.17 2.43
N SER A 5 -16.81 0.49 1.28
CA SER A 5 -16.72 -0.20 -0.01
C SER A 5 -15.49 -1.11 0.03
N PRO A 6 -15.55 -2.36 -0.48
CA PRO A 6 -14.42 -3.28 -0.57
C PRO A 6 -13.33 -2.84 -1.56
N ASP A 7 -13.30 -1.56 -1.95
CA ASP A 7 -12.20 -0.94 -2.69
C ASP A 7 -11.02 -0.67 -1.75
N THR A 8 -10.46 -1.78 -1.24
CA THR A 8 -9.04 -2.00 -0.95
C THR A 8 -8.27 -0.78 -0.47
N LEU A 9 -8.08 -0.66 0.83
CA LEU A 9 -6.84 -0.31 1.54
C LEU A 9 -6.08 1.00 1.27
N TRP A 10 -6.35 1.68 0.16
CA TRP A 10 -5.63 2.85 -0.33
C TRP A 10 -6.46 3.63 -1.38
N GLY A 11 -7.65 3.14 -1.74
CA GLY A 11 -8.56 3.72 -2.75
C GLY A 11 -9.70 4.57 -2.21
N GLY A 12 -9.77 4.79 -0.89
CA GLY A 12 -10.81 5.58 -0.25
C GLY A 12 -10.38 7.01 0.06
N THR A 13 -11.24 7.98 -0.22
CA THR A 13 -11.16 9.29 0.43
C THR A 13 -11.57 9.11 1.89
N TYR A 14 -10.62 9.27 2.80
CA TYR A 14 -10.87 9.17 4.22
C TYR A 14 -11.07 10.54 4.86
N THR A 15 -12.11 10.68 5.67
CA THR A 15 -12.33 11.86 6.51
C THR A 15 -11.91 11.58 7.96
N ASP A 16 -11.63 12.63 8.73
CA ASP A 16 -11.35 12.45 10.16
C ASP A 16 -12.56 11.85 10.91
N ALA A 17 -13.79 12.05 10.40
CA ALA A 17 -15.00 11.45 10.96
C ALA A 17 -15.05 9.93 10.72
N ASP A 18 -14.60 9.47 9.55
CA ASP A 18 -14.49 8.04 9.28
C ASP A 18 -13.49 7.40 10.26
N LEU A 19 -12.43 8.13 10.68
CA LEU A 19 -11.42 7.68 11.65
C LEU A 19 -11.99 7.37 13.01
N GLU A 20 -12.75 8.34 13.50
CA GLU A 20 -13.39 8.19 14.79
C GLU A 20 -14.44 7.08 14.77
N GLU A 21 -15.18 6.92 13.66
CA GLU A 21 -16.12 5.80 13.53
C GLU A 21 -15.41 4.45 13.47
N ALA A 22 -14.30 4.32 12.73
CA ALA A 22 -13.54 3.07 12.67
C ALA A 22 -12.98 2.67 14.05
N ARG A 23 -12.43 3.64 14.81
CA ARG A 23 -11.97 3.40 16.19
C ARG A 23 -13.12 3.01 17.11
N ALA A 24 -14.27 3.66 16.97
CA ALA A 24 -15.46 3.34 17.75
C ALA A 24 -16.01 1.94 17.41
N ALA A 25 -16.08 1.60 16.13
CA ALA A 25 -16.47 0.28 15.64
C ALA A 25 -15.53 -0.82 16.16
N PHE A 26 -14.22 -0.59 16.13
CA PHE A 26 -13.24 -1.52 16.69
C PHE A 26 -13.43 -1.71 18.19
N SER A 27 -13.69 -0.62 18.94
CA SER A 27 -13.96 -0.68 20.38
C SER A 27 -15.25 -1.45 20.72
N ARG A 28 -16.22 -1.48 19.80
CA ARG A 28 -17.45 -2.27 19.91
C ARG A 28 -17.30 -3.70 19.39
N ASN A 29 -16.14 -4.06 18.84
CA ASN A 29 -15.87 -5.32 18.13
C ASN A 29 -16.70 -5.50 16.84
N ASP A 30 -17.13 -4.41 16.21
CA ASP A 30 -17.86 -4.44 14.94
C ASP A 30 -16.91 -4.70 13.74
N ILE A 31 -15.62 -4.35 13.88
CA ILE A 31 -14.57 -4.59 12.88
C ILE A 31 -13.34 -5.24 13.54
N LYS A 32 -12.53 -5.95 12.74
CA LYS A 32 -11.30 -6.60 13.20
C LYS A 32 -10.10 -5.65 13.19
N GLY A 33 -9.00 -6.06 13.84
CA GLY A 33 -7.76 -5.28 13.88
C GLY A 33 -7.12 -5.12 12.49
N GLY A 34 -7.22 -6.12 11.61
CA GLY A 34 -6.80 -6.01 10.21
C GLY A 34 -7.49 -4.86 9.48
N GLU A 35 -8.80 -4.69 9.68
CA GLU A 35 -9.58 -3.60 9.07
C GLU A 35 -9.20 -2.24 9.67
N LEU A 36 -9.06 -2.12 10.98
CA LEU A 36 -8.67 -0.85 11.61
C LEU A 36 -7.23 -0.43 11.23
N SER A 37 -6.26 -1.36 11.23
CA SER A 37 -4.87 -1.06 10.87
C SER A 37 -4.73 -0.61 9.42
N SER A 38 -5.48 -1.25 8.51
CA SER A 38 -5.65 -0.82 7.12
C SER A 38 -6.09 0.64 7.01
N ILE A 39 -7.18 0.98 7.69
CA ILE A 39 -7.77 2.32 7.72
C ILE A 39 -6.80 3.37 8.29
N LEU A 40 -6.17 3.07 9.42
CA LEU A 40 -5.17 3.93 10.05
C LEU A 40 -4.01 4.20 9.10
N TYR A 41 -3.53 3.16 8.41
CA TYR A 41 -2.43 3.28 7.48
C TYR A 41 -2.80 4.14 6.26
N THR A 42 -4.01 3.97 5.70
CA THR A 42 -4.53 4.85 4.64
C THR A 42 -4.57 6.32 5.11
N ALA A 43 -5.10 6.56 6.31
CA ALA A 43 -5.20 7.90 6.89
C ALA A 43 -3.80 8.52 7.12
N ALA A 44 -2.84 7.72 7.59
CA ALA A 44 -1.45 8.13 7.75
C ALA A 44 -0.87 8.60 6.41
N GLY A 45 -1.04 7.82 5.34
CA GLY A 45 -0.56 8.18 4.00
C GLY A 45 -1.19 9.45 3.44
N LYS A 46 -2.48 9.72 3.74
CA LYS A 46 -3.13 11.00 3.42
C LYS A 46 -2.47 12.18 4.15
N LYS A 47 -2.34 12.10 5.48
CA LYS A 47 -1.69 13.16 6.27
C LYS A 47 -0.25 13.39 5.81
N ARG A 48 0.47 12.32 5.47
CA ARG A 48 1.79 12.41 4.85
C ARG A 48 1.73 13.19 3.53
N ALA A 49 0.84 12.85 2.60
CA ALA A 49 0.71 13.58 1.33
C ALA A 49 0.39 15.07 1.52
N GLU A 50 -0.34 15.43 2.58
CA GLU A 50 -0.68 16.81 2.96
C GLU A 50 0.43 17.55 3.72
N GLY A 51 1.55 16.89 4.04
CA GLY A 51 2.66 17.47 4.80
C GLY A 51 2.52 17.41 6.33
N GLY A 52 1.47 16.76 6.84
CA GLY A 52 1.22 16.56 8.27
C GLY A 52 2.09 15.46 8.87
N PHE A 53 3.36 15.76 9.14
CA PHE A 53 4.33 14.77 9.64
C PHE A 53 3.97 14.22 11.02
N ARG A 54 3.54 15.08 11.94
CA ARG A 54 3.20 14.67 13.32
C ARG A 54 2.02 13.71 13.33
N GLU A 55 0.99 14.03 12.57
CA GLU A 55 -0.23 13.22 12.42
C GLU A 55 0.09 11.90 11.71
N TYR A 56 0.90 11.93 10.65
CA TYR A 56 1.38 10.72 9.99
C TYR A 56 2.08 9.77 10.97
N THR A 57 3.04 10.26 11.76
CA THR A 57 3.78 9.42 12.71
C THR A 57 2.88 8.84 13.79
N ALA A 58 1.93 9.62 14.32
CA ALA A 58 0.97 9.15 15.30
C ALA A 58 0.08 8.03 14.74
N LEU A 59 -0.48 8.23 13.55
CA LEU A 59 -1.33 7.24 12.88
C LEU A 59 -0.56 5.98 12.49
N LEU A 60 0.68 6.11 12.01
CA LEU A 60 1.52 4.95 11.70
C LEU A 60 1.84 4.14 12.96
N THR A 61 2.11 4.79 14.08
CA THR A 61 2.38 4.12 15.36
C THR A 61 1.15 3.35 15.85
N GLU A 62 -0.04 3.94 15.71
CA GLU A 62 -1.29 3.25 16.03
C GLU A 62 -1.55 2.08 15.07
N ALA A 63 -1.32 2.27 13.76
CA ALA A 63 -1.47 1.21 12.76
C ALA A 63 -0.60 0.01 13.09
N VAL A 64 0.68 0.24 13.45
CA VAL A 64 1.61 -0.80 13.92
C VAL A 64 1.06 -1.53 15.15
N ALA A 65 0.64 -0.80 16.18
CA ALA A 65 0.16 -1.42 17.42
C ALA A 65 -1.08 -2.30 17.18
N VAL A 66 -2.02 -1.83 16.35
CA VAL A 66 -3.23 -2.57 15.99
C VAL A 66 -2.91 -3.78 15.12
N SER A 67 -2.03 -3.65 14.13
CA SER A 67 -1.66 -4.76 13.25
C SER A 67 -0.90 -5.85 14.00
N ASP A 68 0.01 -5.49 14.90
CA ASP A 68 0.75 -6.46 15.71
C ASP A 68 -0.18 -7.23 16.66
N ALA A 69 -1.09 -6.53 17.33
CA ALA A 69 -2.10 -7.17 18.18
C ALA A 69 -3.01 -8.11 17.38
N HIS A 70 -3.41 -7.72 16.17
CA HIS A 70 -4.20 -8.56 15.26
C HIS A 70 -3.44 -9.80 14.80
N ALA A 71 -2.16 -9.64 14.46
CA ALA A 71 -1.28 -10.72 14.03
C ALA A 71 -1.02 -11.73 15.15
N ILE A 72 -0.87 -11.30 16.40
CA ILE A 72 -0.74 -12.21 17.55
C ILE A 72 -1.97 -13.11 17.71
N VAL A 73 -3.17 -12.57 17.46
CA VAL A 73 -4.44 -13.29 17.63
C VAL A 73 -4.76 -14.17 16.42
N THR A 74 -4.55 -13.65 15.21
CA THR A 74 -4.99 -14.27 13.96
C THR A 74 -3.89 -15.16 13.37
N GLY A 75 -2.63 -14.75 13.52
CA GLY A 75 -1.44 -15.50 13.11
C GLY A 75 -1.53 -15.99 11.67
N GLU A 76 -1.44 -17.31 11.53
CA GLU A 76 -1.44 -17.99 10.22
C GLU A 76 -2.77 -17.85 9.46
N HIS A 77 -3.84 -17.38 10.09
CA HIS A 77 -5.15 -17.20 9.43
C HIS A 77 -5.34 -15.84 8.75
N MET A 78 -4.36 -14.93 8.85
CA MET A 78 -4.44 -13.65 8.14
C MET A 78 -4.50 -13.86 6.62
N SER A 79 -5.35 -13.08 5.95
CA SER A 79 -5.48 -13.12 4.49
C SER A 79 -4.25 -12.52 3.80
N VAL A 80 -4.07 -12.81 2.51
CA VAL A 80 -3.01 -12.19 1.69
C VAL A 80 -3.12 -10.67 1.69
N GLU A 81 -4.35 -10.15 1.64
CA GLU A 81 -4.61 -8.71 1.70
C GLU A 81 -4.14 -8.13 3.04
N GLU A 82 -4.53 -8.72 4.18
CA GLU A 82 -4.11 -8.26 5.50
C GLU A 82 -2.59 -8.28 5.68
N LEU A 83 -1.92 -9.30 5.13
CA LEU A 83 -0.47 -9.40 5.15
C LEU A 83 0.21 -8.35 4.26
N ASP A 84 -0.35 -8.00 3.09
CA ASP A 84 0.14 -6.89 2.26
C ASP A 84 0.08 -5.54 3.00
N VAL A 85 -0.98 -5.31 3.77
CA VAL A 85 -1.07 -4.11 4.63
C VAL A 85 0.04 -4.10 5.64
N TRP A 86 0.14 -5.20 6.39
CA TRP A 86 0.99 -5.25 7.57
C TRP A 86 2.46 -5.12 7.17
N GLN A 87 2.89 -5.81 6.11
CA GLN A 87 4.26 -5.65 5.61
C GLN A 87 4.54 -4.19 5.21
N LYS A 88 3.60 -3.47 4.57
CA LYS A 88 3.81 -2.05 4.23
C LYS A 88 3.89 -1.16 5.47
N ILE A 89 3.04 -1.40 6.48
CA ILE A 89 3.10 -0.71 7.77
C ILE A 89 4.48 -0.90 8.41
N LEU A 90 4.97 -2.14 8.45
CA LEU A 90 6.28 -2.48 9.01
C LEU A 90 7.42 -1.81 8.24
N GLN A 91 7.37 -1.80 6.90
CA GLN A 91 8.35 -1.11 6.05
C GLN A 91 8.39 0.40 6.28
N GLU A 92 7.24 1.04 6.48
CA GLU A 92 7.16 2.47 6.79
C GLU A 92 7.62 2.78 8.21
N ALA A 93 7.42 1.86 9.14
CA ALA A 93 7.94 1.95 10.51
C ALA A 93 9.44 1.64 10.61
N GLY A 94 10.09 1.18 9.53
CA GLY A 94 11.50 0.80 9.51
C GLY A 94 11.80 -0.59 10.09
N ARG A 95 10.77 -1.41 10.32
CA ARG A 95 10.89 -2.80 10.80
C ARG A 95 11.07 -3.74 9.60
N LEU A 96 12.21 -3.60 8.92
CA LEU A 96 12.41 -4.23 7.60
C LEU A 96 12.49 -5.76 7.65
N ASP A 97 13.06 -6.33 8.71
CA ASP A 97 13.18 -7.80 8.85
C ASP A 97 11.81 -8.45 9.06
N GLU A 98 10.96 -7.86 9.91
CA GLU A 98 9.59 -8.33 10.11
C GLU A 98 8.72 -8.10 8.88
N ALA A 99 8.96 -7.01 8.15
CA ALA A 99 8.30 -6.76 6.87
C ALA A 99 8.66 -7.84 5.83
N GLU A 100 9.92 -8.26 5.76
CA GLU A 100 10.37 -9.34 4.90
C GLU A 100 9.69 -10.67 5.26
N GLU A 101 9.72 -11.06 6.53
CA GLU A 101 9.08 -12.29 7.00
C GLU A 101 7.58 -12.29 6.67
N THR A 102 6.90 -11.16 6.89
CA THR A 102 5.48 -10.98 6.56
C THR A 102 5.23 -11.07 5.06
N LEU A 103 6.10 -10.45 4.24
CA LEU A 103 5.98 -10.47 2.79
C LEU A 103 6.22 -11.87 2.21
N VAL A 104 7.25 -12.60 2.69
CA VAL A 104 7.52 -13.99 2.31
C VAL A 104 6.32 -14.87 2.67
N PHE A 105 5.75 -14.68 3.86
CA PHE A 105 4.56 -15.42 4.28
C PHE A 105 3.35 -15.09 3.41
N ALA A 106 3.13 -13.82 3.06
CA ALA A 106 2.07 -13.40 2.14
C ALA A 106 2.22 -14.07 0.77
N ILE A 107 3.43 -14.07 0.20
CA ILE A 107 3.74 -14.70 -1.08
C ILE A 107 3.50 -16.22 -1.02
N SER A 108 3.86 -16.88 0.10
CA SER A 108 3.64 -18.32 0.27
C SER A 108 2.16 -18.74 0.26
N LYS A 109 1.25 -17.79 0.50
CA LYS A 109 -0.19 -17.97 0.50
C LYS A 109 -0.86 -17.63 -0.83
N VAL A 110 -0.10 -17.11 -1.80
CA VAL A 110 -0.62 -16.82 -3.13
C VAL A 110 -0.98 -18.12 -3.83
N ASP A 111 -2.17 -18.13 -4.43
CA ASP A 111 -2.71 -19.22 -5.24
C ASP A 111 -3.33 -18.67 -6.55
N ASP A 112 -3.88 -19.56 -7.37
CA ASP A 112 -4.51 -19.20 -8.65
C ASP A 112 -5.78 -18.35 -8.48
N GLU A 113 -6.42 -18.41 -7.30
CA GLU A 113 -7.61 -17.61 -6.97
C GLU A 113 -7.25 -16.21 -6.46
N THR A 114 -5.98 -15.99 -6.08
CA THR A 114 -5.52 -14.71 -5.56
C THR A 114 -5.66 -13.62 -6.64
N PRO A 115 -6.39 -12.54 -6.34
CA PRO A 115 -6.60 -11.44 -7.27
C PRO A 115 -5.29 -10.90 -7.84
N LEU A 116 -5.29 -10.62 -9.14
CA LEU A 116 -4.12 -10.12 -9.86
C LEU A 116 -3.51 -8.88 -9.20
N HIS A 117 -4.35 -7.97 -8.72
CA HIS A 117 -3.88 -6.77 -8.05
C HIS A 117 -3.16 -7.06 -6.73
N LEU A 118 -3.57 -8.07 -5.96
CA LEU A 118 -2.86 -8.43 -4.72
C LEU A 118 -1.48 -8.98 -5.03
N ARG A 119 -1.36 -9.84 -6.05
CA ARG A 119 -0.05 -10.31 -6.54
C ARG A 119 0.86 -9.15 -6.95
N ALA A 120 0.32 -8.21 -7.72
CA ALA A 120 1.06 -7.02 -8.14
C ALA A 120 1.46 -6.11 -6.96
N LEU A 121 0.60 -5.99 -5.93
CA LEU A 121 0.89 -5.19 -4.74
C LEU A 121 1.96 -5.82 -3.84
N LEU A 122 2.03 -7.15 -3.78
CA LEU A 122 3.11 -7.87 -3.11
C LEU A 122 4.43 -7.70 -3.87
N ALA A 123 4.42 -7.77 -5.21
CA ALA A 123 5.60 -7.45 -6.02
C ALA A 123 6.08 -6.01 -5.77
N LEU A 124 5.15 -5.06 -5.66
CA LEU A 124 5.47 -3.68 -5.24
C LEU A 124 6.06 -3.63 -3.82
N GLY A 125 5.52 -4.41 -2.88
CA GLY A 125 6.09 -4.56 -1.55
C GLY A 125 7.54 -5.06 -1.58
N ARG A 126 7.84 -6.04 -2.43
CA ARG A 126 9.19 -6.59 -2.64
C ARG A 126 10.14 -5.54 -3.19
N ALA A 127 9.72 -4.81 -4.22
CA ALA A 127 10.50 -3.71 -4.79
C ALA A 127 10.80 -2.61 -3.76
N ASP A 128 9.79 -2.15 -3.01
CA ASP A 128 9.95 -1.11 -1.99
C ASP A 128 10.91 -1.57 -0.86
N LEU A 129 10.81 -2.83 -0.43
CA LEU A 129 11.69 -3.41 0.60
C LEU A 129 13.14 -3.51 0.12
N ALA A 130 13.34 -4.07 -1.07
CA ALA A 130 14.66 -4.21 -1.69
C ALA A 130 15.34 -2.84 -1.86
N LEU A 131 14.59 -1.82 -2.30
CA LEU A 131 15.10 -0.44 -2.37
C LEU A 131 15.52 0.11 -1.00
N LYS A 132 14.73 -0.13 0.06
CA LYS A 132 15.07 0.29 1.44
C LYS A 132 16.32 -0.41 1.98
N ARG A 133 16.59 -1.63 1.52
CA ARG A 133 17.78 -2.42 1.87
C ARG A 133 18.99 -2.17 0.96
N GLY A 134 18.80 -1.47 -0.16
CA GLY A 134 19.85 -1.25 -1.16
C GLY A 134 20.11 -2.45 -2.06
N GLU A 135 19.17 -3.39 -2.13
CA GLU A 135 19.22 -4.61 -2.95
C GLU A 135 18.74 -4.30 -4.37
N GLN A 136 19.61 -3.68 -5.17
CA GLN A 136 19.22 -3.13 -6.48
C GLN A 136 18.74 -4.17 -7.50
N GLU A 137 19.35 -5.35 -7.54
CA GLU A 137 18.96 -6.40 -8.50
C GLU A 137 17.59 -6.99 -8.16
N GLU A 138 17.35 -7.31 -6.87
CA GLU A 138 16.04 -7.77 -6.40
C GLU A 138 14.94 -6.72 -6.69
N ALA A 139 15.25 -5.44 -6.46
CA ALA A 139 14.32 -4.36 -6.77
C ALA A 139 13.99 -4.29 -8.27
N LYS A 140 14.98 -4.54 -9.16
CA LYS A 140 14.73 -4.58 -10.61
C LYS A 140 13.86 -5.76 -11.02
N GLU A 141 14.14 -6.96 -10.52
CA GLU A 141 13.35 -8.16 -10.82
C GLU A 141 11.88 -7.98 -10.40
N ALA A 142 11.66 -7.40 -9.21
CA ALA A 142 10.31 -7.05 -8.76
C ALA A 142 9.62 -6.00 -9.63
N ILE A 143 10.36 -5.04 -10.16
CA ILE A 143 9.82 -4.01 -11.06
C ILE A 143 9.44 -4.60 -12.42
N GLU A 144 10.23 -5.52 -12.97
CA GLU A 144 9.90 -6.25 -14.20
C GLU A 144 8.60 -7.08 -14.05
N GLU A 145 8.41 -7.67 -12.87
CA GLU A 145 7.15 -8.36 -12.53
C GLU A 145 5.95 -7.39 -12.51
N ILE A 146 6.13 -6.20 -11.91
CA ILE A 146 5.10 -5.14 -11.88
C ILE A 146 4.76 -4.65 -13.28
N GLU A 147 5.74 -4.46 -14.15
CA GLU A 147 5.52 -4.09 -15.54
C GLU A 147 4.70 -5.14 -16.29
N THR A 148 4.96 -6.42 -16.04
CA THR A 148 4.16 -7.53 -16.61
C THR A 148 2.70 -7.48 -16.14
N TYR A 149 2.45 -7.20 -14.86
CA TYR A 149 1.07 -7.06 -14.36
C TYR A 149 0.34 -5.86 -14.97
N LEU A 150 1.05 -4.76 -15.25
CA LEU A 150 0.48 -3.55 -15.84
C LEU A 150 0.08 -3.73 -17.31
N GLU A 151 0.59 -4.77 -17.99
CA GLU A 151 0.16 -5.14 -19.34
C GLU A 151 -1.17 -5.90 -19.37
N ASP A 152 -1.60 -6.46 -18.23
CA ASP A 152 -2.85 -7.21 -18.14
C ASP A 152 -4.08 -6.26 -18.06
N PRO A 153 -4.98 -6.28 -19.05
CA PRO A 153 -6.13 -5.37 -19.09
C PRO A 153 -7.18 -5.67 -18.01
N SER A 154 -7.12 -6.81 -17.34
CA SER A 154 -7.99 -7.17 -16.22
C SER A 154 -7.54 -6.56 -14.88
N LEU A 155 -6.34 -5.99 -14.83
CA LEU A 155 -5.85 -5.30 -13.64
C LEU A 155 -6.77 -4.12 -13.32
N ASP A 156 -7.21 -4.06 -12.06
CA ASP A 156 -8.01 -2.94 -11.60
C ASP A 156 -7.27 -1.61 -11.80
N ARG A 157 -7.96 -0.65 -12.43
CA ARG A 157 -7.37 0.61 -12.87
C ARG A 157 -6.95 1.49 -11.69
N ARG A 158 -7.64 1.41 -10.54
CA ARG A 158 -7.21 2.11 -9.33
C ARG A 158 -5.98 1.46 -8.70
N GLN A 159 -5.88 0.14 -8.76
CA GLN A 159 -4.67 -0.57 -8.32
C GLN A 159 -3.49 -0.29 -9.27
N ALA A 160 -3.73 -0.18 -10.57
CA ALA A 160 -2.69 0.22 -11.54
C ALA A 160 -2.08 1.59 -11.21
N ILE A 161 -2.87 2.57 -10.74
CA ILE A 161 -2.33 3.87 -10.27
C ILE A 161 -1.29 3.67 -9.16
N ARG A 162 -1.53 2.74 -8.22
CA ARG A 162 -0.60 2.45 -7.11
C ARG A 162 0.70 1.84 -7.63
N LEU A 163 0.61 0.95 -8.62
CA LEU A 163 1.78 0.34 -9.25
C LEU A 163 2.60 1.39 -10.01
N TYR A 164 1.98 2.25 -10.82
CA TYR A 164 2.67 3.32 -11.51
C TYR A 164 3.34 4.30 -10.55
N ARG A 165 2.69 4.64 -9.43
CA ARG A 165 3.33 5.42 -8.35
C ARG A 165 4.55 4.71 -7.76
N GLY A 166 4.50 3.39 -7.63
CA GLY A 166 5.66 2.56 -7.28
C GLY A 166 6.80 2.67 -8.29
N LEU A 167 6.48 2.53 -9.58
CA LEU A 167 7.44 2.70 -10.67
C LEU A 167 8.09 4.10 -10.65
N VAL A 168 7.31 5.16 -10.40
CA VAL A 168 7.84 6.53 -10.24
C VAL A 168 8.88 6.60 -9.14
N ARG A 169 8.60 6.04 -7.95
CA ARG A 169 9.57 6.02 -6.84
C ARG A 169 10.86 5.31 -7.23
N PHE A 170 10.74 4.12 -7.82
CA PHE A 170 11.87 3.30 -8.23
C PHE A 170 12.72 3.98 -9.32
N TYR A 171 12.10 4.43 -10.41
CA TYR A 171 12.82 5.03 -11.54
C TYR A 171 13.48 6.35 -11.17
N ARG A 172 12.84 7.13 -10.31
CA ARG A 172 13.44 8.35 -9.79
C ARG A 172 14.64 8.07 -8.89
N GLN A 173 14.56 7.08 -8.00
CA GLN A 173 15.68 6.70 -7.13
C GLN A 173 16.87 6.14 -7.92
N THR A 174 16.60 5.47 -9.04
CA THR A 174 17.64 4.91 -9.94
C THR A 174 18.11 5.89 -11.00
N GLY A 175 17.49 7.07 -11.12
CA GLY A 175 17.88 8.13 -12.05
C GLY A 175 17.40 7.96 -13.49
N ASP A 176 16.46 7.04 -13.76
CA ASP A 176 15.86 6.86 -15.07
C ASP A 176 14.72 7.88 -15.30
N VAL A 177 15.10 9.08 -15.74
CA VAL A 177 14.17 10.20 -15.95
C VAL A 177 13.09 9.85 -16.98
N SER A 178 13.45 9.17 -18.07
CA SER A 178 12.53 8.81 -19.15
C SER A 178 11.42 7.87 -18.65
N LYS A 179 11.81 6.82 -17.92
CA LYS A 179 10.83 5.90 -17.34
C LYS A 179 10.02 6.53 -16.20
N THR A 180 10.63 7.43 -15.43
CA THR A 180 9.92 8.21 -14.40
C THR A 180 8.80 9.06 -15.02
N ASP A 181 9.10 9.80 -16.09
CA ASP A 181 8.11 10.64 -16.77
C ASP A 181 6.98 9.79 -17.38
N ARG A 182 7.31 8.66 -18.02
CA ARG A 182 6.30 7.75 -18.57
C ARG A 182 5.38 7.18 -17.49
N ALA A 183 5.95 6.71 -16.37
CA ALA A 183 5.16 6.19 -15.26
C ALA A 183 4.27 7.27 -14.62
N ARG A 184 4.76 8.52 -14.52
CA ARG A 184 3.97 9.67 -14.08
C ARG A 184 2.79 9.92 -15.02
N GLU A 185 3.03 9.99 -16.33
CA GLU A 185 1.98 10.28 -17.33
C GLU A 185 0.86 9.24 -17.30
N GLU A 186 1.19 7.95 -17.21
CA GLU A 186 0.18 6.89 -17.10
C GLU A 186 -0.59 6.97 -15.78
N ALA A 187 0.09 7.28 -14.66
CA ALA A 187 -0.60 7.51 -13.38
C ALA A 187 -1.57 8.69 -13.47
N GLU A 188 -1.15 9.83 -14.01
CA GLU A 188 -1.98 11.04 -14.18
C GLU A 188 -3.19 10.78 -15.07
N LYS A 189 -2.99 10.07 -16.18
CA LYS A 189 -4.07 9.66 -17.09
C LYS A 189 -5.08 8.78 -16.37
N LEU A 190 -4.64 7.74 -15.66
CA LEU A 190 -5.53 6.86 -14.91
C LEU A 190 -6.27 7.60 -13.78
N ILE A 191 -5.61 8.52 -13.09
CA ILE A 191 -6.23 9.38 -12.08
C ILE A 191 -7.37 10.19 -12.71
N ALA A 192 -7.15 10.80 -13.87
CA ALA A 192 -8.16 11.57 -14.58
C ALA A 192 -9.32 10.69 -15.05
N GLU A 193 -9.04 9.51 -15.61
CA GLU A 193 -10.04 8.60 -16.15
C GLU A 193 -10.89 7.92 -15.05
N THR A 194 -10.32 7.67 -13.86
CA THR A 194 -11.01 6.99 -12.74
C THR A 194 -11.59 7.95 -11.70
N GLY A 195 -11.25 9.24 -11.77
CA GLY A 195 -11.63 10.22 -10.75
C GLY A 195 -10.95 10.02 -9.39
N ALA A 196 -9.84 9.27 -9.32
CA ALA A 196 -9.08 9.00 -8.09
C ALA A 196 -8.24 10.19 -7.64
N LEU A 197 -8.89 11.35 -7.42
CA LEU A 197 -8.23 12.63 -7.14
C LEU A 197 -7.39 12.62 -5.84
N ASP A 198 -7.68 11.72 -4.91
CA ASP A 198 -6.92 11.51 -3.68
C ASP A 198 -5.50 10.97 -3.93
N GLN A 199 -5.24 10.40 -5.12
CA GLN A 199 -3.93 9.89 -5.51
C GLN A 199 -3.01 10.97 -6.06
N LYS A 200 -3.55 12.09 -6.55
CA LYS A 200 -2.76 13.20 -7.10
C LYS A 200 -1.72 13.77 -6.12
N PRO A 201 -2.08 14.19 -4.89
CA PRO A 201 -1.10 14.70 -3.94
C PRO A 201 -0.08 13.63 -3.52
N LYS A 202 -0.47 12.33 -3.56
CA LYS A 202 0.45 11.22 -3.26
C LYS A 202 1.48 11.06 -4.38
N LEU A 203 1.08 11.17 -5.65
CA LEU A 203 1.97 11.15 -6.82
C LEU A 203 2.92 12.35 -6.82
N GLU A 204 2.43 13.56 -6.57
CA GLU A 204 3.25 14.77 -6.46
C GLU A 204 4.33 14.64 -5.37
N ARG A 205 3.98 13.98 -4.27
CA ARG A 205 4.93 13.64 -3.22
C ARG A 205 5.95 12.59 -3.67
N ASP A 206 5.52 11.52 -4.34
CA ASP A 206 6.40 10.48 -4.88
C ASP A 206 7.40 11.03 -5.92
N LEU A 207 7.11 12.19 -6.53
CA LEU A 207 8.03 12.91 -7.41
C LEU A 207 9.02 13.80 -6.65
N SER A 208 8.64 14.35 -5.51
CA SER A 208 9.44 15.35 -4.76
C SER A 208 10.25 14.82 -3.56
N ALA A 209 9.90 13.64 -3.02
CA ALA A 209 10.53 13.01 -1.85
C ALA A 209 12.01 12.64 -2.02
#